data_AF-A0A353QVG1-F1
#
_entry.id   AF-A0A353QVG1-F1
#
_cell.length_a   1.000
_cell.length_b   1.000
_cell.length_c   1.000
_cell.angle_alpha   90.00
_cell.angle_beta   90.00
_cell.angle_gamma   90.00
#
_symmetry.space_group_name_H-M   'P 1'
#
loop_
_entity.id
_entity.type
_entity.pdbx_description
1 polymer ?
#
loop_
_entity_poly.entity_id
_entity_poly.type
_entity_poly.pdbx_seq_one_letter_code
_entity_poly.pdbx_strand_id
1 'polypeptide(L)'
;MNKNHLLKQIEEVQESVRQMKEDDLQENPETANEEFQCDCCAEIKTFAGSMIYEDYRLCNDCVLLAEVGFTLNKIKTIDEFMASMEDKRFETIYNTLFKVDNIEK
;
A
#
# COMPACT_ATOMS: atom_id res chain seq x y z
N MET A 1 7.10 25.36 -1.21
CA MET A 1 7.40 24.54 -2.42
C MET A 1 6.49 24.99 -3.55
N ASN A 2 7.01 25.05 -4.78
CA ASN A 2 6.19 25.34 -5.96
C ASN A 2 5.30 24.11 -6.26
N LYS A 3 3.99 24.33 -6.47
CA LYS A 3 3.01 23.26 -6.76
C LYS A 3 3.44 22.35 -7.91
N ASN A 4 4.06 22.90 -8.96
CA ASN A 4 4.51 22.12 -10.11
C ASN A 4 5.69 21.19 -9.77
N HIS A 5 6.54 21.60 -8.83
CA HIS A 5 7.65 20.76 -8.36
C HIS A 5 7.13 19.58 -7.55
N LEU A 6 6.15 19.83 -6.67
CA LEU A 6 5.48 18.80 -5.88
C LEU A 6 4.78 17.75 -6.74
N LEU A 7 4.05 18.19 -7.77
CA LEU A 7 3.38 17.28 -8.70
C LEU A 7 4.39 16.36 -9.41
N LYS A 8 5.50 16.92 -9.89
CA LYS A 8 6.57 16.15 -10.53
C LYS A 8 7.17 15.09 -9.60
N GLN A 9 7.39 15.42 -8.33
CA GLN A 9 7.90 14.45 -7.35
C GLN A 9 6.90 13.31 -7.10
N ILE A 10 5.60 13.63 -7.02
CA ILE A 10 4.56 12.61 -6.85
C ILE A 10 4.50 11.69 -8.08
N GLU A 11 4.58 12.25 -9.29
CA GLU A 11 4.59 11.48 -10.55
C GLU A 11 5.81 10.54 -10.63
N GLU A 12 6.99 11.00 -10.21
CA GLU A 12 8.22 10.18 -10.17
C GLU A 12 8.09 9.01 -9.17
N VAL A 13 7.48 9.25 -8.01
CA VAL A 13 7.21 8.20 -7.01
C VAL A 13 6.16 7.21 -7.53
N GLN A 14 5.06 7.70 -8.12
CA GLN A 14 4.03 6.86 -8.74
C GLN A 14 4.61 5.91 -9.78
N GLU A 15 5.46 6.44 -10.65
CA GLU A 15 6.11 5.64 -11.69
C GLU A 15 7.07 4.61 -11.09
N SER A 16 7.88 5.00 -10.11
CA SER A 16 8.85 4.10 -9.47
C SER A 16 8.16 2.92 -8.77
N VAL A 17 7.06 3.18 -8.05
CA VAL A 17 6.30 2.12 -7.35
C VAL A 17 5.56 1.22 -8.33
N ARG A 18 5.08 1.77 -9.45
CA ARG A 18 4.48 0.99 -10.54
C ARG A 18 5.51 0.07 -11.20
N GLN A 19 6.69 0.60 -11.54
CA GLN A 19 7.78 -0.18 -12.13
C GLN A 19 8.22 -1.31 -11.20
N MET A 20 8.32 -1.07 -9.90
CA MET A 20 8.66 -2.11 -8.92
C MET A 20 7.74 -3.33 -9.00
N LYS A 21 6.43 -3.12 -9.18
CA LYS A 21 5.48 -4.22 -9.39
C LYS A 21 5.70 -4.92 -10.74
N GLU A 22 5.97 -4.16 -11.79
CA GLU A 22 6.21 -4.71 -13.13
C GLU A 22 7.50 -5.54 -13.17
N ASP A 23 8.55 -5.08 -12.51
CA ASP A 23 9.82 -5.77 -12.37
C ASP A 23 9.64 -7.10 -11.62
N ASP A 24 8.95 -7.09 -10.47
CA ASP A 24 8.64 -8.32 -9.72
C ASP A 24 7.89 -9.35 -10.58
N LEU A 25 6.93 -8.89 -11.38
CA LEU A 25 6.14 -9.76 -12.28
C LEU A 25 6.96 -10.27 -13.47
N GLN A 26 7.93 -9.49 -13.96
CA GLN A 26 8.82 -9.92 -15.03
C GLN A 26 9.86 -10.93 -14.53
N GLU A 27 10.41 -10.71 -13.33
CA GLU A 27 11.39 -11.60 -12.71
C GLU A 27 10.75 -12.89 -12.20
N ASN A 28 9.58 -12.79 -11.59
CA ASN A 28 8.81 -13.93 -11.10
C ASN A 28 7.29 -13.74 -11.32
N PRO A 29 6.75 -14.24 -12.44
CA PRO A 29 5.31 -14.15 -12.74
C PRO A 29 4.39 -14.80 -11.70
N GLU A 30 4.87 -15.76 -10.89
CA GLU A 30 4.06 -16.42 -9.86
C GLU A 30 3.68 -15.47 -8.72
N THR A 31 4.41 -14.36 -8.54
CA THR A 31 4.08 -13.32 -7.54
C THR A 31 2.72 -12.64 -7.82
N ALA A 32 2.16 -12.81 -9.01
CA ALA A 32 0.80 -12.42 -9.34
C ALA A 32 -0.26 -13.29 -8.63
N ASN A 33 0.07 -14.54 -8.35
CA ASN A 33 -0.82 -15.55 -7.74
C ASN A 33 -0.57 -15.70 -6.24
N GLU A 34 0.58 -15.26 -5.75
CA GLU A 34 0.89 -15.22 -4.33
C GLU A 34 0.18 -14.03 -3.68
N GLU A 35 -0.69 -14.31 -2.72
CA GLU A 35 -1.44 -13.30 -1.98
C GLU A 35 -1.01 -13.22 -0.52
N PHE A 36 -1.11 -12.02 0.04
CA PHE A 36 -0.93 -11.78 1.48
C PHE A 36 -1.91 -10.73 1.99
N GLN A 37 -2.10 -10.71 3.30
CA GLN A 37 -2.82 -9.62 3.96
C GLN A 37 -1.86 -8.46 4.22
N CYS A 38 -2.16 -7.29 3.65
CA CYS A 38 -1.36 -6.09 3.88
C CYS A 38 -1.47 -5.62 5.33
N ASP A 39 -0.34 -5.37 6.00
CA ASP A 39 -0.35 -4.94 7.41
C ASP A 39 -0.96 -3.54 7.59
N CYS A 40 -0.94 -2.72 6.53
CA CYS A 40 -1.46 -1.35 6.52
C CYS A 40 -2.96 -1.28 6.25
N CYS A 41 -3.45 -1.88 5.16
CA CYS A 41 -4.87 -1.77 4.78
C CYS A 41 -5.73 -2.99 5.14
N ALA A 42 -5.12 -4.08 5.62
CA ALA A 42 -5.74 -5.38 5.90
C ALA A 42 -6.45 -6.06 4.72
N GLU A 43 -6.34 -5.51 3.50
CA GLU A 43 -6.84 -6.14 2.27
C GLU A 43 -5.89 -7.27 1.83
N ILE A 44 -6.46 -8.31 1.22
CA ILE A 44 -5.69 -9.35 0.52
C ILE A 44 -5.20 -8.77 -0.81
N LYS A 45 -3.89 -8.81 -1.04
CA LYS A 45 -3.21 -8.22 -2.20
C LYS A 45 -2.12 -9.16 -2.70
N THR A 46 -1.72 -8.97 -3.95
CA THR A 46 -0.61 -9.70 -4.58
C THR A 46 0.73 -9.34 -3.94
N PHE A 47 1.62 -10.31 -3.78
CA PHE A 47 3.00 -10.08 -3.31
C PHE A 47 3.81 -9.19 -4.27
N ALA A 48 3.48 -9.20 -5.56
CA ALA A 48 4.12 -8.34 -6.56
C ALA A 48 4.02 -6.85 -6.18
N GLY A 49 5.17 -6.19 -6.08
CA GLY A 49 5.32 -4.80 -5.68
C GLY A 49 5.06 -4.55 -4.18
N SER A 50 5.05 -5.60 -3.35
CA SER A 50 4.98 -5.45 -1.89
C SER A 50 6.37 -5.18 -1.31
N MET A 51 6.43 -4.35 -0.27
CA MET A 51 7.69 -3.98 0.39
C MET A 51 7.60 -4.13 1.90
N ILE A 52 8.73 -4.44 2.51
CA ILE A 52 8.88 -4.45 3.98
C ILE A 52 9.39 -3.08 4.43
N TYR A 53 8.66 -2.44 5.33
CA TYR A 53 9.10 -1.29 6.11
C TYR A 53 9.20 -1.72 7.58
N GLU A 54 10.43 -1.86 8.06
CA GLU A 54 10.70 -2.39 9.41
C GLU A 54 10.01 -3.74 9.61
N ASP A 55 8.98 -3.82 10.45
CA ASP A 55 8.23 -5.05 10.74
C ASP A 55 6.91 -5.17 9.93
N TYR A 56 6.60 -4.21 9.06
CA TYR A 56 5.35 -4.17 8.30
C TYR A 56 5.57 -4.49 6.82
N ARG A 57 4.80 -5.45 6.27
CA ARG A 57 4.70 -5.69 4.84
C ARG A 57 3.50 -4.92 4.25
N LEU A 58 3.81 -4.00 3.35
CA LEU A 58 2.85 -3.13 2.69
C LEU A 58 2.60 -3.62 1.26
N CYS A 59 1.34 -3.62 0.82
CA CYS A 59 1.00 -3.81 -0.59
C CYS A 59 1.42 -2.60 -1.43
N ASN A 60 1.57 -2.77 -2.74
CA ASN A 60 2.04 -1.74 -3.66
C ASN A 60 1.27 -0.39 -3.54
N ASP A 61 -0.05 -0.45 -3.32
CA ASP A 61 -0.87 0.74 -3.09
C ASP A 61 -0.48 1.48 -1.79
N CYS A 62 -0.21 0.74 -0.71
CA CYS A 62 0.19 1.31 0.57
C CYS A 62 1.64 1.81 0.55
N VAL A 63 2.53 1.13 -0.21
CA VAL A 63 3.89 1.61 -0.50
C VAL A 63 3.82 2.98 -1.17
N LEU A 64 2.98 3.14 -2.20
CA LEU A 64 2.80 4.42 -2.88
C LEU A 64 2.35 5.53 -1.92
N LEU A 65 1.37 5.25 -1.06
CA LEU A 65 0.88 6.22 -0.07
C LEU A 65 1.97 6.62 0.93
N ALA A 66 2.75 5.65 1.41
CA ALA A 66 3.87 5.90 2.32
C ALA A 66 4.95 6.76 1.63
N GLU A 67 5.40 6.38 0.45
CA GLU A 67 6.44 7.12 -0.28
C GLU A 67 6.02 8.55 -0.65
N VAL A 68 4.76 8.74 -1.06
CA VAL A 68 4.20 10.09 -1.26
C VAL A 68 4.16 10.86 0.06
N GLY A 69 3.74 10.22 1.15
CA GLY A 69 3.72 10.81 2.49
C GLY A 69 5.10 11.30 2.94
N PHE A 70 6.14 10.47 2.77
CA PHE A 70 7.53 10.81 3.07
C PHE A 70 8.03 11.94 2.17
N THR A 71 7.80 11.84 0.85
CA THR A 71 8.19 12.86 -0.14
C THR A 71 7.58 14.23 0.17
N LEU A 72 6.33 14.24 0.66
CA LEU A 72 5.61 15.45 1.03
C LEU A 72 5.93 15.95 2.46
N ASN A 73 6.80 15.26 3.20
CA ASN A 73 7.06 15.49 4.63
C ASN A 73 5.77 15.52 5.47
N LYS A 74 4.77 14.71 5.10
CA LYS A 74 3.49 14.58 5.83
C LYS A 74 3.54 13.51 6.92
N ILE A 75 4.45 12.56 6.76
CA ILE A 75 4.80 11.53 7.73
C ILE A 75 6.32 11.51 7.85
N LYS A 76 6.83 11.12 9.02
CA LYS A 76 8.29 11.03 9.27
C LYS A 76 8.77 9.60 9.47
N THR A 77 7.90 8.73 9.99
CA THR A 77 8.20 7.33 10.26
C THR A 77 7.10 6.43 9.71
N ILE A 78 7.42 5.15 9.52
CA ILE A 78 6.42 4.17 9.13
C ILE A 78 5.32 4.03 10.21
N ASP A 79 5.68 4.07 11.49
CA ASP A 79 4.69 4.02 12.58
C ASP A 79 3.67 5.16 12.52
N GLU A 80 4.09 6.38 12.15
CA GLU A 80 3.17 7.51 11.96
C GLU A 80 2.20 7.26 10.80
N PHE A 81 2.70 6.66 9.71
CA PHE A 81 1.86 6.25 8.59
C PHE A 81 0.86 5.17 8.99
N MET A 82 1.31 4.13 9.69
CA MET A 82 0.45 3.04 10.17
C MET A 82 -0.64 3.56 11.09
N ALA A 83 -0.29 4.44 12.04
CA ALA A 83 -1.26 5.10 12.91
C ALA A 83 -2.30 5.92 12.12
N SER A 84 -1.89 6.59 11.04
CA SER A 84 -2.81 7.35 10.18
C SER A 84 -3.78 6.49 9.36
N MET A 85 -3.46 5.20 9.19
CA MET A 85 -4.22 4.24 8.39
C MET A 85 -5.09 3.32 9.25
N GLU A 86 -5.01 3.40 10.58
CA GLU A 86 -5.66 2.46 11.51
C GLU A 86 -7.17 2.41 11.34
N ASP A 87 -7.84 3.55 11.12
CA ASP A 87 -9.29 3.58 10.89
C ASP A 87 -9.68 2.80 9.63
N LYS A 88 -8.93 2.97 8.54
CA LYS A 88 -9.16 2.22 7.30
C LYS A 88 -8.90 0.73 7.51
N ARG A 89 -7.80 0.38 8.20
CA ARG A 89 -7.46 -1.00 8.52
C ARG A 89 -8.57 -1.66 9.33
N PHE A 90 -9.04 -0.98 10.38
CA PHE A 90 -10.13 -1.44 11.23
C PHE A 90 -11.43 -1.63 10.44
N GLU A 91 -11.78 -0.68 9.56
CA GLU A 91 -12.95 -0.81 8.70
C GLU A 91 -12.87 -2.04 7.80
N THR A 92 -11.72 -2.29 7.16
CA THR A 92 -11.52 -3.48 6.33
C THR A 92 -11.69 -4.77 7.15
N ILE A 93 -11.07 -4.84 8.34
CA ILE A 93 -11.17 -6.00 9.24
C ILE A 93 -12.63 -6.20 9.67
N TYR A 94 -13.30 -5.14 10.12
CA TYR A 94 -14.69 -5.18 10.53
C TYR A 94 -15.60 -5.67 9.41
N ASN A 95 -15.43 -5.13 8.20
CA ASN A 95 -16.22 -5.52 7.04
C ASN A 95 -16.00 -7.00 6.68
N THR A 96 -14.75 -7.47 6.76
CA THR A 96 -14.38 -8.86 6.48
C THR A 96 -14.95 -9.83 7.52
N LEU A 97 -15.00 -9.43 8.80
CA LEU A 97 -15.50 -10.31 9.87
C LEU A 97 -17.02 -10.30 10.03
N PHE A 98 -17.67 -9.16 9.77
CA PHE A 98 -19.06 -8.94 10.20
C PHE A 98 -20.02 -8.50 9.09
N LYS A 99 -19.54 -8.03 7.93
CA LYS A 99 -20.43 -7.60 6.84
C LYS A 99 -20.60 -8.62 5.72
N VAL A 100 -19.82 -9.70 5.70
CA VAL A 100 -19.90 -10.76 4.68
C VAL A 100 -21.21 -11.58 4.80
N ASP A 101 -21.93 -11.47 5.92
CA ASP A 101 -23.19 -12.19 6.19
C ASP A 101 -24.47 -11.53 5.62
N ASN A 102 -24.37 -10.47 4.82
CA ASN A 102 -25.52 -9.90 4.09
C ASN A 102 -25.53 -10.30 2.60
N ILE A 103 -25.13 -11.53 2.28
CA ILE A 103 -25.45 -12.12 0.98
C ILE A 103 -26.83 -12.77 1.12
N GLU A 104 -27.79 -12.10 0.50
CA GLU A 104 -29.18 -12.49 0.35
C GLU A 104 -29.33 -13.98 0.00
N LYS A 105 -30.29 -14.64 0.66
CA LYS A 105 -30.86 -15.93 0.23
C LYS A 105 -31.65 -15.76 -1.07
#